data_AF-A0A954Y0A4-F1
#
_entry.id   AF-A0A954Y0A4-F1
#
_cell.length_a   1.000
_cell.length_b   1.000
_cell.length_c   1.000
_cell.angle_alpha   90.00
_cell.angle_beta   90.00
_cell.angle_gamma   90.00
#
_symmetry.space_group_name_H-M   'P 1'
#
loop_
_entity.id
_entity.type
_entity.pdbx_description
1 polymer ?
#
loop_
_entity_poly.entity_id
_entity_poly.type
_entity_poly.pdbx_seq_one_letter_code
_entity_poly.pdbx_strand_id
1 'polypeptide(L)'
;AAKKAPEKKVVKKAVKKKAAKRVRAVKEVRLKAFWGVFSQSLRRVAIFEYSQKKAADKKAEELTKSGKSPHFVQLVKEVIEG
;
A
#
# COMPACT_ATOMS: atom_id res chain seq x y z
N ALA A 1 -9.78 -73.29 -11.87
CA ALA A 1 -8.79 -72.47 -12.60
C ALA A 1 -8.11 -71.53 -11.61
N ALA A 2 -6.78 -71.61 -11.55
CA ALA A 2 -5.92 -70.89 -10.62
C ALA A 2 -5.67 -69.43 -11.05
N LYS A 3 -5.42 -68.54 -10.07
CA LYS A 3 -4.26 -67.61 -9.95
C LYS A 3 -4.61 -66.46 -8.98
N LYS A 4 -4.01 -66.34 -7.79
CA LYS A 4 -2.64 -65.92 -7.38
C LYS A 4 -2.60 -64.44 -6.94
N ALA A 5 -2.50 -64.22 -5.63
CA ALA A 5 -1.97 -62.98 -5.00
C ALA A 5 -0.42 -62.94 -5.14
N PRO A 6 0.34 -62.02 -4.50
CA PRO A 6 0.34 -60.55 -4.44
C PRO A 6 1.71 -59.96 -4.91
N GLU A 7 1.93 -58.65 -4.66
CA GLU A 7 3.22 -57.93 -4.63
C GLU A 7 4.00 -57.63 -5.93
N LYS A 8 4.13 -56.32 -6.22
CA LYS A 8 5.41 -55.74 -6.65
C LYS A 8 5.57 -54.30 -6.15
N LYS A 9 6.34 -54.17 -5.06
CA LYS A 9 7.17 -52.99 -4.79
C LYS A 9 7.92 -52.63 -6.08
N VAL A 10 8.09 -51.33 -6.39
CA VAL A 10 9.31 -50.74 -6.97
C VAL A 10 9.12 -49.23 -7.15
N VAL A 11 9.85 -48.50 -6.30
CA VAL A 11 10.60 -47.26 -6.61
C VAL A 11 9.84 -45.92 -6.63
N LYS A 12 9.86 -45.31 -5.45
CA LYS A 12 10.38 -43.94 -5.19
C LYS A 12 10.83 -43.19 -6.45
N LYS A 13 9.97 -42.33 -6.98
CA LYS A 13 10.42 -41.06 -7.57
C LYS A 13 9.95 -39.96 -6.63
N ALA A 14 10.82 -39.64 -5.68
CA ALA A 14 10.78 -38.37 -4.97
C ALA A 14 10.85 -37.29 -6.04
N VAL A 15 9.69 -36.78 -6.44
CA VAL A 15 9.58 -35.58 -7.26
C VAL A 15 10.14 -34.48 -6.39
N LYS A 16 11.41 -34.14 -6.67
CA LYS A 16 12.14 -33.03 -6.09
C LYS A 16 11.19 -31.84 -6.13
N LYS A 17 10.61 -31.45 -4.98
CA LYS A 17 9.88 -30.19 -4.86
C LYS A 17 10.88 -29.14 -5.35
N LYS A 18 10.66 -28.62 -6.57
CA LYS A 18 11.36 -27.40 -6.99
C LYS A 18 10.98 -26.41 -5.91
N ALA A 19 11.94 -26.06 -5.05
CA ALA A 19 11.77 -24.99 -4.10
C ALA A 19 11.29 -23.82 -4.95
N ALA A 20 10.01 -23.45 -4.79
CA ALA A 20 9.42 -22.39 -5.55
C ALA A 20 10.32 -21.18 -5.32
N LYS A 21 10.98 -20.75 -6.40
CA LYS A 21 11.83 -19.57 -6.41
C LYS A 21 11.00 -18.48 -5.75
N ARG A 22 11.43 -17.96 -4.59
CA ARG A 22 10.74 -16.84 -3.92
C ARG A 22 10.59 -15.76 -4.98
N VAL A 23 9.39 -15.63 -5.52
CA VAL A 23 9.03 -14.59 -6.47
C VAL A 23 9.25 -13.31 -5.69
N ARG A 24 10.19 -12.48 -6.14
CA ARG A 24 10.36 -11.14 -5.56
C ARG A 24 8.99 -10.49 -5.63
N ALA A 25 8.45 -10.13 -4.47
CA ALA A 25 7.17 -9.44 -4.38
C ALA A 25 7.20 -8.29 -5.37
N VAL A 26 6.21 -8.25 -6.26
CA VAL A 26 5.99 -7.11 -7.14
C VAL A 26 5.97 -5.90 -6.22
N LYS A 27 6.82 -4.91 -6.51
CA LYS A 27 6.86 -3.64 -5.79
C LYS A 27 5.54 -2.94 -6.10
N GLU A 28 4.48 -3.33 -5.41
CA GLU A 28 3.16 -2.74 -5.54
C GLU A 28 3.30 -1.30 -5.08
N VAL A 29 3.19 -0.39 -6.04
CA VAL A 29 3.10 1.05 -5.81
C VAL A 29 1.84 1.27 -4.97
N ARG A 30 1.99 1.26 -3.63
CA ARG A 30 0.86 1.39 -2.73
C ARG A 30 0.52 2.87 -2.62
N LEU A 31 -0.57 3.26 -3.25
CA LEU A 31 -1.09 4.62 -3.13
C LEU A 31 -1.66 4.81 -1.73
N LYS A 32 -1.24 5.87 -1.05
CA LYS A 32 -1.85 6.31 0.21
C LYS A 32 -2.43 7.70 0.03
N ALA A 33 -3.60 7.89 0.60
CA ALA A 33 -4.24 9.19 0.62
C ALA A 33 -3.71 10.01 1.80
N PHE A 34 -3.54 11.30 1.59
CA PHE A 34 -3.11 12.28 2.58
C PHE A 34 -3.99 13.52 2.45
N TRP A 35 -4.16 14.25 3.54
CA TRP A 35 -4.79 15.57 3.51
C TRP A 35 -3.71 16.63 3.41
N GLY A 36 -3.61 17.29 2.26
CA GLY A 36 -2.72 18.43 2.06
C GLY A 36 -3.44 19.73 2.39
N VAL A 37 -2.78 20.62 3.14
CA VAL A 37 -3.21 22.01 3.30
C VAL A 37 -2.54 22.84 2.22
N PHE A 38 -3.34 23.52 1.39
CA PHE A 38 -2.90 24.34 0.27
C PHE A 38 -3.23 25.81 0.51
N SER A 39 -2.43 26.69 -0.09
CA SER A 39 -2.70 28.12 -0.19
C SER A 39 -3.42 28.46 -1.50
N GLN A 40 -3.95 29.67 -1.63
CA GLN A 40 -4.55 30.18 -2.87
C GLN A 40 -3.66 29.97 -4.12
N SER A 41 -2.34 30.00 -3.98
CA SER A 41 -1.39 29.75 -5.08
C SER A 41 -1.14 28.27 -5.38
N LEU A 42 -1.98 27.36 -4.86
CA LEU A 42 -1.84 25.89 -4.96
C LEU A 42 -0.52 25.34 -4.40
N ARG A 43 0.18 26.13 -3.57
CA ARG A 43 1.34 25.63 -2.82
C ARG A 43 0.88 24.84 -1.61
N ARG A 44 1.42 23.63 -1.47
CA ARG A 44 1.22 22.74 -0.33
C ARG A 44 2.06 23.20 0.85
N VAL A 45 1.38 23.56 1.95
CA VAL A 45 2.00 24.12 3.16
C VAL A 45 2.21 23.03 4.23
N ALA A 46 1.29 22.06 4.31
CA ALA A 46 1.39 20.94 5.24
C ALA A 46 0.76 19.67 4.66
N ILE A 47 1.20 18.50 5.15
CA ILE A 47 0.66 17.19 4.80
C ILE A 47 0.26 16.49 6.10
N PHE A 48 -0.93 15.91 6.09
CA PHE A 48 -1.49 15.14 7.19
C PHE A 48 -1.89 13.75 6.70
N GLU A 49 -1.81 12.78 7.59
CA GLU A 49 -2.26 11.42 7.31
C GLU A 49 -3.77 11.37 7.00
N TYR A 50 -4.24 10.38 6.24
CA TYR A 50 -5.67 10.27 5.89
C TYR A 50 -6.61 10.30 7.12
N SER A 51 -6.18 9.70 8.23
CA SER A 51 -6.92 9.67 9.49
C SER A 51 -6.99 11.04 10.19
N GLN A 52 -6.19 12.02 9.77
CA GLN A 52 -5.99 13.31 10.44
C GLN A 52 -6.68 14.48 9.74
N LYS A 53 -7.82 14.24 9.07
CA LYS A 53 -8.59 15.30 8.38
C LYS A 53 -8.85 16.51 9.28
N LYS A 54 -9.29 16.30 10.52
CA LYS A 54 -9.61 17.37 11.48
C LYS A 54 -8.40 18.24 11.82
N ALA A 55 -7.19 17.66 11.84
CA ALA A 55 -5.96 18.41 12.07
C ALA A 55 -5.60 19.27 10.85
N ALA A 56 -5.78 18.73 9.64
CA ALA A 56 -5.61 19.49 8.40
C ALA A 56 -6.57 20.69 8.32
N ASP A 57 -7.86 20.47 8.63
CA ASP A 57 -8.88 21.52 8.64
C ASP A 57 -8.50 22.64 9.65
N LYS A 58 -8.14 22.27 10.89
CA LYS A 58 -7.70 23.23 11.90
C LYS A 58 -6.48 24.04 11.45
N LYS A 59 -5.51 23.39 10.80
CA LYS A 59 -4.31 24.07 10.32
C LYS A 59 -4.62 25.02 9.16
N ALA A 60 -5.52 24.65 8.25
CA ALA A 60 -6.00 25.53 7.20
C ALA A 60 -6.72 26.77 7.76
N GLU A 61 -7.57 26.61 8.78
CA GLU A 61 -8.22 27.74 9.46
C GLU A 61 -7.22 28.66 10.17
N GLU A 62 -6.26 28.09 10.90
CA GLU A 62 -5.23 28.85 11.61
C GLU A 62 -4.38 29.67 10.64
N LEU A 63 -3.94 29.05 9.53
CA LEU A 63 -3.18 29.72 8.48
C LEU A 63 -4.00 30.78 7.74
N THR A 64 -5.30 30.54 7.55
CA THR A 64 -6.21 31.53 6.96
C THR A 64 -6.42 32.73 7.87
N LYS A 65 -6.50 32.52 9.19
CA LYS A 65 -6.62 33.61 10.18
C LYS A 65 -5.32 34.40 10.32
N SER A 66 -4.18 33.71 10.25
CA SER A 66 -2.85 34.33 10.40
C SER A 66 -2.33 34.98 9.12
N GLY A 67 -2.83 34.58 7.95
CA GLY A 67 -2.35 35.04 6.64
C GLY A 67 -3.36 35.93 5.91
N LYS A 68 -2.89 36.66 4.89
CA LYS A 68 -3.73 37.45 3.97
C LYS A 68 -4.44 36.59 2.92
N SER A 69 -4.20 35.28 2.89
CA SER A 69 -4.69 34.39 1.84
C SER A 69 -5.46 33.21 2.43
N PRO A 70 -6.58 32.82 1.82
CA PRO A 70 -7.32 31.64 2.23
C PRO A 70 -6.50 30.38 1.99
N HIS A 71 -6.52 29.49 2.97
CA HIS A 71 -5.98 28.14 2.88
C HIS A 71 -7.11 27.13 2.89
N PHE A 72 -6.92 26.03 2.18
CA PHE A 72 -7.92 24.98 2.05
C PHE A 72 -7.28 23.60 2.13
N VAL A 73 -8.09 22.60 2.46
CA VAL A 73 -7.65 21.21 2.55
C VAL A 73 -8.04 20.47 1.27
N GLN A 74 -7.11 19.68 0.72
CA GLN A 74 -7.35 18.84 -0.44
C GLN A 74 -6.80 17.43 -0.21
N LEU A 75 -7.53 16.42 -0.68
CA LEU A 75 -7.06 15.04 -0.67
C LEU A 75 -5.99 14.85 -1.74
N VAL A 76 -4.81 14.39 -1.32
CA VAL A 76 -3.68 14.07 -2.19
C VAL A 76 -3.46 12.57 -2.15
N LYS A 77 -3.38 11.92 -3.30
CA LYS A 77 -3.02 10.51 -3.41
C LYS A 77 -1.55 10.44 -3.78
N GLU A 78 -0.70 10.13 -2.82
CA GLU A 78 0.73 9.96 -3.06
C GLU A 78 1.11 8.50 -3.17
N VAL A 79 2.05 8.24 -4.06
CA VAL A 79 2.72 6.95 -4.19
C VAL A 79 3.64 6.79 -2.99
N ILE A 80 3.43 5.74 -2.20
CA ILE A 80 4.43 5.29 -1.24
C ILE A 80 5.24 4.20 -1.92
N GLU A 81 6.54 4.44 -2.12
CA GLU A 81 7.45 3.36 -2.49
C GLU A 81 7.53 2.36 -1.33
N GLY A 82 7.06 1.14 -1.58
CA GLY A 82 7.21 -0.01 -0.69
C GLY A 82 8.52 -0.75 -0.91
#